data_AF-A0A379FFA2-F1
#
_entry.id   AF-A0A379FFA2-F1
#
_cell.length_a   1.000
_cell.length_b   1.000
_cell.length_c   1.000
_cell.angle_alpha   90.00
_cell.angle_beta   90.00
_cell.angle_gamma   90.00
#
_symmetry.space_group_name_H-M   'P 1'
#
loop_
_entity.id
_entity.type
_entity.pdbx_description
1 polymer ?
#
loop_
_entity_poly.entity_id
_entity_poly.type
_entity_poly.pdbx_seq_one_letter_code
_entity_poly.pdbx_strand_id
1 'polypeptide(L)' 'MSGKLRLLLSESYDPWFNLAVEECIFKQMPADQRVLFLWRNDNTVVIGRAQKPMERV' A
#
# COMPACT_ATOMS: atom_id res chain seq x y z
N MET A 1 25.20 8.32 6.33
CA MET A 1 24.41 7.65 7.39
C MET A 1 23.23 6.96 6.74
N SER A 2 23.02 5.66 6.95
CA SER A 2 21.85 4.96 6.42
C SER A 2 20.60 5.42 7.17
N GLY A 3 19.60 5.99 6.48
CA GLY A 3 18.36 6.46 7.10
C GLY A 3 17.62 5.33 7.81
N LYS A 4 17.03 5.62 8.97
CA LYS A 4 16.28 4.64 9.77
C LYS A 4 15.06 4.13 8.98
N LEU A 5 14.93 2.82 8.81
CA LEU A 5 13.76 2.20 8.22
C LEU A 5 12.57 2.32 9.20
N ARG A 6 11.43 2.79 8.70
CA ARG A 6 10.14 2.69 9.41
C ARG A 6 9.37 1.48 8.89
N LEU A 7 9.09 0.52 9.77
CA LEU A 7 8.24 -0.63 9.49
C LEU A 7 6.81 -0.34 9.95
N LEU A 8 5.84 -0.54 9.07
CA LEU A 8 4.40 -0.44 9.33
C LEU A 8 3.76 -1.80 9.04
N LEU A 9 2.97 -2.29 9.99
CA LEU A 9 2.23 -3.55 9.88
C LEU A 9 0.74 -3.23 9.98
N SER A 10 -0.05 -3.60 8.97
CA SER A 10 -1.51 -3.50 9.04
C SER A 10 -2.10 -4.76 9.66
N GLU A 11 -2.98 -4.59 10.64
CA GLU A 11 -3.85 -5.67 11.16
C GLU A 11 -5.17 -5.77 10.38
N SER A 12 -5.45 -4.82 9.48
CA SER A 12 -6.66 -4.80 8.68
C SER A 12 -6.53 -5.68 7.44
N TYR A 13 -7.59 -6.43 7.15
CA TYR A 13 -7.78 -7.17 5.91
C TYR A 13 -8.66 -6.43 4.89
N ASP A 14 -9.21 -5.27 5.25
CA ASP A 14 -10.05 -4.49 4.34
C ASP A 14 -9.19 -3.86 3.22
N PRO A 15 -9.42 -4.24 1.94
CA PRO A 15 -8.66 -3.70 0.82
C PRO A 15 -8.78 -2.18 0.67
N TRP A 16 -9.93 -1.60 0.98
CA TRP A 16 -10.13 -0.15 0.84
C TRP A 16 -9.28 0.62 1.84
N PHE A 17 -9.29 0.15 3.10
CA PHE A 17 -8.45 0.71 4.14
C PHE A 17 -6.97 0.60 3.79
N ASN A 18 -6.50 -0.58 3.38
CA ASN A 18 -5.08 -0.77 3.11
C ASN A 18 -4.59 0.03 1.88
N LEU A 19 -5.40 0.15 0.83
CA LEU A 19 -5.09 1.01 -0.32
C LEU A 19 -5.07 2.49 0.06
N ALA A 20 -5.99 2.93 0.93
CA ALA A 20 -5.97 4.30 1.44
C ALA A 20 -4.71 4.59 2.29
N VAL A 21 -4.27 3.62 3.09
CA VAL A 21 -3.01 3.72 3.85
C VAL A 21 -1.80 3.77 2.92
N GLU A 22 -1.74 2.91 1.90
CA GLU A 22 -0.69 2.94 0.88
C GLU A 22 -0.60 4.31 0.19
N GLU A 23 -1.74 4.85 -0.24
CA GLU A 23 -1.80 6.16 -0.89
C GLU A 23 -1.40 7.30 0.07
N CYS A 24 -1.80 7.22 1.33
CA CYS A 24 -1.41 8.17 2.37
C CYS A 24 0.10 8.15 2.61
N ILE A 25 0.70 6.95 2.74
CA ILE A 25 2.15 6.78 2.86
C ILE A 25 2.86 7.45 1.68
N PHE A 26 2.39 7.17 0.45
CA PHE A 26 3.00 7.70 -0.77
C PHE A 26 2.87 9.22 -0.89
N LYS A 27 1.72 9.81 -0.53
CA LYS A 27 1.45 11.24 -0.71
C LYS A 27 1.94 12.12 0.43
N GLN A 28 1.94 11.62 1.66
CA GLN A 28 2.12 12.45 2.86
C GLN A 28 3.46 12.26 3.54
N MET A 29 4.13 11.11 3.36
CA MET A 29 5.40 10.86 4.03
C MET A 29 6.58 11.52 3.29
N PRO A 30 7.62 11.96 4.02
CA PRO A 30 8.82 12.52 3.42
C PRO A 30 9.52 11.53 2.48
N ALA A 31 9.92 11.98 1.30
CA ALA A 31 10.54 11.15 0.27
C ALA A 31 11.95 10.65 0.65
N ASP A 32 12.61 11.31 1.60
CA ASP A 32 13.90 10.90 2.17
C ASP A 32 13.76 9.78 3.22
N GLN A 33 12.53 9.49 3.66
CA GLN A 33 12.25 8.43 4.62
C GLN A 33 12.06 7.08 3.94
N ARG A 34 12.74 6.06 4.47
CA ARG A 34 12.52 4.67 4.06
C ARG A 34 11.35 4.06 4.83
N VAL A 35 10.34 3.57 4.12
CA VAL A 35 9.15 2.94 4.69
C VAL A 35 8.96 1.56 4.09
N LEU A 36 8.68 0.57 4.95
CA LEU A 36 8.21 -0.75 4.55
C LEU A 36 6.83 -0.95 5.16
N PHE A 37 5.81 -1.10 4.31
CA PHE A 37 4.43 -1.36 4.72
C PHE A 37 4.05 -2.79 4.35
N LEU A 38 3.78 -3.63 5.35
CA LEU A 38 3.32 -5.00 5.16
C LEU A 38 1.83 -5.09 5.52
N TRP A 39 1.04 -5.62 4.60
CA TRP A 39 -0.41 -5.70 4.71
C TRP A 39 -0.94 -6.91 3.94
N ARG A 40 -2.19 -7.28 4.19
CA ARG A 40 -2.90 -8.36 3.50
C ARG A 40 -4.33 -7.93 3.25
N ASN A 41 -4.89 -8.29 2.10
CA ASN A 41 -6.32 -8.12 1.83
C ASN A 41 -7.09 -9.41 2.04
N ASP A 42 -8.36 -9.27 2.38
CA ASP A 42 -9.39 -10.27 2.14
C ASP A 42 -9.65 -10.42 0.62
N ASN A 43 -10.46 -11.40 0.21
CA ASN A 43 -10.72 -11.76 -1.19
C ASN A 43 -11.04 -10.54 -2.08
N THR A 44 -10.04 -10.10 -2.84
CA THR A 44 -10.10 -8.85 -3.61
C THR A 44 -9.28 -8.96 -4.89
N VAL A 45 -9.80 -8.38 -5.96
CA VAL A 45 -9.03 -8.08 -7.17
C VAL A 45 -8.63 -6.60 -7.11
N VAL A 46 -7.33 -6.34 -7.06
CA VAL A 46 -6.79 -4.98 -7.17
C VAL A 46 -6.44 -4.71 -8.62
N ILE A 47 -7.03 -3.68 -9.20
CA ILE A 47 -6.81 -3.27 -10.59
C ILE A 47 -6.00 -1.98 -10.59
N GLY A 48 -4.85 -1.97 -11.25
CA GLY A 48 -4.01 -0.79 -11.37
C GLY A 48 -4.72 0.31 -12.16
N ARG A 49 -4.46 1.58 -11.84
CA ARG A 49 -5.12 2.76 -12.44
C ARG A 49 -5.13 2.77 -13.98
N ALA A 50 -4.12 2.17 -14.61
CA ALA A 50 -3.98 2.11 -16.07
C ALA A 50 -4.35 0.75 -16.69
N GLN A 51 -4.98 -0.15 -15.93
CA GLN A 51 -5.39 -1.49 -16.39
C GLN A 51 -6.89 -1.56 -16.69
N LYS A 52 -7.27 -2.45 -17.61
CA LYS A 52 -8.67 -2.77 -17.88
C LYS A 52 -9.09 -3.99 -17.05
N PRO A 53 -10.28 -3.98 -16.42
CA PRO A 53 -10.72 -5.08 -15.55
C PRO A 53 -10.79 -6.45 -16.24
N MET A 54 -11.35 -6.52 -17.45
CA MET A 54 -11.78 -7.79 -18.06
C MET A 54 -10.64 -8.66 -18.63
N GLU A 55 -9.40 -8.16 -18.66
CA GLU A 55 -8.28 -8.87 -19.31
C GLU A 55 -7.50 -9.79 -18.35
N ARG A 56 -7.69 -9.66 -17.02
CA ARG A 56 -6.81 -10.28 -16.01
C ARG A 56 -7.51 -10.75 -14.72
N VAL A 57 -8.82 -11.00 -14.75
CA VAL A 57 -9.54 -11.68 -13.65
C VAL A 57 -9.80 -13.12 -14.03
#